data_AF-Q9TNJ5-F1
#
_entry.id   AF-Q9TNJ5-F1
#
_cell.length_a   1.000
_cell.length_b   1.000
_cell.length_c   1.000
_cell.angle_alpha   90.00
_cell.angle_beta   90.00
_cell.angle_gamma   90.00
#
_symmetry.space_group_name_H-M   'P 1'
#
loop_
_entity.id
_entity.type
_entity.pdbx_description
1 polymer ?
#
loop_
_entity_poly.entity_id
_entity_poly.type
_entity_poly.pdbx_seq_one_letter_code
_entity_poly.pdbx_strand_id
1 'polypeptide(L)'
;SHTNDLEEISRKVFGAHFGQLAIILIWLSGMYFHGARFSNYEAWLSDPTHIKPSAQVVWPIVGQEILNGDVGGGFQGIQITSGFFQLWRASGITSELQLHSTAIGGLVLAALMLFAGWFHYHKAAPKLVWFQDVESMLNHRLA
;
A
#
# COMPACT_ATOMS: atom_id res chain seq x y z
N SER A 1 -3.21 -27.21 14.55
CA SER A 1 -4.54 -27.78 14.86
C SER A 1 -5.23 -28.40 13.65
N HIS A 2 -5.01 -27.91 12.42
CA HIS A 2 -5.64 -28.50 11.21
C HIS A 2 -4.93 -29.73 10.64
N THR A 3 -3.61 -29.84 10.81
CA THR A 3 -2.77 -30.95 10.33
C THR A 3 -1.49 -30.98 11.16
N ASN A 4 -0.79 -32.11 11.14
CA ASN A 4 0.55 -32.28 11.72
C ASN A 4 1.64 -32.43 10.63
N ASP A 5 1.28 -32.34 9.35
CA ASP A 5 2.23 -32.36 8.24
C ASP A 5 2.96 -31.02 8.10
N LEU A 6 4.26 -31.01 8.39
CA LEU A 6 5.09 -29.82 8.35
C LEU A 6 5.26 -29.27 6.92
N GLU A 7 5.27 -30.12 5.88
CA GLU A 7 5.36 -29.67 4.49
C GLU A 7 4.09 -28.93 4.08
N GLU A 8 2.92 -29.48 4.42
CA GLU A 8 1.63 -28.83 4.17
C GLU A 8 1.49 -27.51 4.92
N ILE A 9 1.89 -27.47 6.20
CA ILE A 9 1.89 -26.24 7.00
C ILE A 9 2.79 -25.18 6.35
N SER A 10 4.01 -25.56 5.94
CA SER A 10 4.96 -24.63 5.30
C SER A 10 4.41 -24.02 4.01
N ARG A 11 3.73 -24.82 3.19
CA ARG A 11 3.05 -24.34 1.97
C ARG A 11 1.93 -23.35 2.28
N LYS A 12 1.09 -23.64 3.28
CA LYS A 12 0.01 -22.73 3.71
C LYS A 12 0.56 -21.40 4.17
N VAL A 13 1.61 -21.43 5.01
CA VAL A 13 2.29 -20.22 5.49
C VAL A 13 2.86 -19.42 4.33
N PHE A 14 3.55 -20.07 3.39
CA PHE A 14 4.12 -19.41 2.22
C PHE A 14 3.06 -18.74 1.33
N GLY A 15 1.97 -19.44 1.00
CA GLY A 15 0.85 -18.86 0.26
C GLY A 15 0.19 -17.69 1.00
N ALA A 16 0.02 -17.82 2.32
CA ALA A 16 -0.56 -16.76 3.16
C ALA A 16 0.32 -15.50 3.21
N HIS A 17 1.66 -15.63 3.21
CA HIS A 17 2.56 -14.48 3.14
C HIS A 17 2.32 -13.64 1.88
N PHE A 18 2.14 -14.27 0.72
CA PHE A 18 1.78 -13.55 -0.50
C PHE A 18 0.41 -12.85 -0.39
N GLY A 19 -0.58 -13.50 0.23
CA GLY A 19 -1.87 -12.88 0.51
C GLY A 19 -1.74 -11.62 1.38
N GLN A 20 -0.93 -11.69 2.45
CA GLN A 20 -0.65 -10.53 3.29
C GLN A 20 0.06 -9.41 2.53
N LEU A 21 1.06 -9.73 1.70
CA LEU A 21 1.74 -8.75 0.86
C LEU A 21 0.78 -8.06 -0.11
N ALA A 22 -0.16 -8.81 -0.71
CA ALA A 22 -1.17 -8.23 -1.59
C ALA A 22 -2.05 -7.21 -0.87
N ILE A 23 -2.50 -7.50 0.36
CA ILE A 23 -3.32 -6.57 1.15
C ILE A 23 -2.52 -5.29 1.48
N ILE A 24 -1.25 -5.43 1.87
CA ILE A 24 -0.36 -4.29 2.11
C ILE A 24 -0.22 -3.43 0.84
N LEU A 25 -0.04 -4.06 -0.32
CA LEU A 25 0.10 -3.34 -1.59
C LEU A 25 -1.20 -2.67 -2.04
N ILE A 26 -2.38 -3.28 -1.79
CA ILE A 26 -3.68 -2.63 -2.00
C ILE A 26 -3.81 -1.40 -1.10
N TRP A 27 -3.47 -1.53 0.19
CA TRP A 27 -3.49 -0.41 1.13
C TRP A 27 -2.56 0.72 0.66
N LEU A 28 -1.31 0.40 0.30
CA LEU A 28 -0.36 1.37 -0.25
C LEU A 28 -0.90 2.03 -1.53
N SER A 29 -1.40 1.24 -2.48
CA SER A 29 -2.04 1.75 -3.69
C SER A 29 -3.17 2.71 -3.38
N GLY A 30 -4.01 2.39 -2.39
CA GLY A 30 -5.06 3.28 -1.90
C GLY A 30 -4.51 4.61 -1.37
N MET A 31 -3.43 4.59 -0.60
CA MET A 31 -2.81 5.82 -0.09
C MET A 31 -2.31 6.73 -1.22
N TYR A 32 -1.66 6.16 -2.25
CA TYR A 32 -1.24 6.92 -3.44
C TYR A 32 -2.44 7.44 -4.24
N PHE A 33 -3.48 6.63 -4.43
CA PHE A 33 -4.67 7.04 -5.17
C PHE A 33 -5.44 8.17 -4.47
N HIS A 34 -5.57 8.10 -3.15
CA HIS A 34 -6.16 9.16 -2.35
C HIS A 34 -5.36 10.47 -2.46
N GLY A 35 -4.03 10.37 -2.41
CA GLY A 35 -3.13 11.49 -2.71
C GLY A 35 -3.34 12.07 -4.12
N ALA A 36 -3.56 11.23 -5.12
CA ALA A 36 -3.71 11.66 -6.49
C ALA A 36 -5.08 12.32 -6.79
N ARG A 37 -6.16 11.91 -6.11
CA ARG A 37 -7.53 12.26 -6.53
C ARG A 37 -8.30 13.14 -5.56
N PHE A 38 -8.00 13.05 -4.27
CA PHE A 38 -8.81 13.63 -3.17
C PHE A 38 -7.93 14.40 -2.18
N SER A 39 -6.87 15.03 -2.67
CA SER A 39 -5.88 15.68 -1.82
C SER A 39 -5.57 17.09 -2.28
N ASN A 40 -4.84 17.82 -1.44
CA ASN A 40 -4.25 19.13 -1.76
C ASN A 40 -2.73 19.03 -1.98
N TYR A 41 -2.22 17.91 -2.50
CA TYR A 41 -0.78 17.65 -2.56
C TYR A 41 0.01 18.70 -3.34
N GLU A 42 -0.42 19.08 -4.55
CA GLU A 42 0.28 20.10 -5.34
C GLU A 42 0.23 21.49 -4.69
N ALA A 43 -0.91 21.84 -4.08
CA ALA A 43 -1.04 23.08 -3.31
C ALA A 43 -0.09 23.08 -2.10
N TRP A 44 -0.08 22.00 -1.31
CA TRP A 44 0.84 21.81 -0.20
C TRP A 44 2.30 21.86 -0.65
N LEU A 45 2.63 21.32 -1.84
CA LEU A 45 3.99 21.34 -2.36
C LEU A 45 4.49 22.77 -2.64
N SER A 46 3.58 23.66 -3.03
CA SER A 46 3.89 25.09 -3.27
C SER A 46 4.04 25.93 -2.00
N ASP A 47 3.32 25.61 -0.91
CA ASP A 47 3.50 26.24 0.41
C ASP A 47 3.37 25.20 1.56
N PRO A 48 4.43 24.41 1.79
CA PRO A 48 4.39 23.30 2.75
C PRO A 48 4.41 23.76 4.21
N THR A 49 4.68 25.05 4.44
CA THR A 49 4.76 25.65 5.79
C THR A 49 3.40 26.09 6.32
N HIS A 50 2.51 26.57 5.46
CA HIS A 50 1.20 27.08 5.88
C HIS A 50 0.06 26.12 5.53
N ILE A 51 0.09 25.47 4.37
CA ILE A 51 -0.95 24.52 3.95
C ILE A 51 -0.81 23.22 4.75
N LYS A 52 -1.94 22.66 5.20
CA LYS A 52 -1.96 21.40 5.96
C LYS A 52 -2.22 20.22 5.01
N PRO A 53 -1.49 19.11 5.15
CA PRO A 53 -1.74 17.91 4.34
C PRO A 53 -3.16 17.38 4.53
N SER A 54 -3.88 17.14 3.43
CA SER A 54 -5.22 16.56 3.44
C SER A 54 -5.38 15.63 2.24
N ALA A 55 -5.95 14.44 2.44
CA ALA A 55 -6.16 13.43 1.39
C ALA A 55 -7.44 12.59 1.59
N GLN A 56 -8.37 13.09 2.41
CA GLN A 56 -9.66 12.45 2.66
C GLN A 56 -10.74 13.50 2.69
N VAL A 57 -11.77 13.29 1.86
CA VAL A 57 -12.92 14.19 1.73
C VAL A 57 -14.18 13.40 2.08
N VAL A 58 -15.02 13.99 2.91
CA VAL A 58 -16.26 13.41 3.41
C VAL A 58 -17.43 13.85 2.53
N TRP A 59 -18.33 12.92 2.20
CA TRP A 59 -19.54 13.25 1.43
C TRP A 59 -20.59 13.99 2.28
N PRO A 60 -21.32 14.97 1.68
CA PRO A 60 -22.32 15.78 2.38
C PRO A 60 -23.69 15.10 2.40
N ILE A 61 -23.89 14.15 3.32
CA ILE A 61 -25.15 13.38 3.40
C ILE A 61 -26.02 13.85 4.57
N VAL A 62 -25.44 13.98 5.76
CA VAL A 62 -26.18 14.21 7.02
C VAL A 62 -25.61 15.38 7.85
N GLY A 63 -24.87 16.30 7.23
CA GLY A 63 -24.14 17.36 7.93
C GLY A 63 -22.70 16.98 8.32
N GLN A 64 -22.28 15.74 8.01
CA GLN A 64 -20.93 15.25 8.32
C GLN A 64 -19.82 15.92 7.48
N GLU A 65 -20.17 16.69 6.45
CA GLU A 65 -19.24 17.55 5.72
C GLU A 65 -18.63 18.65 6.58
N ILE A 66 -19.13 18.90 7.80
CA ILE A 66 -18.46 19.70 8.83
C ILE A 66 -17.04 19.17 9.14
N LEU A 67 -16.77 17.89 8.86
CA LEU A 67 -15.44 17.27 8.99
C LEU A 67 -14.45 17.72 7.88
N ASN A 68 -14.94 18.29 6.77
CA ASN A 68 -14.10 18.85 5.72
C ASN A 68 -13.64 20.25 6.13
N GLY A 69 -12.68 20.32 7.05
CA GLY A 69 -12.10 21.58 7.51
C GLY A 69 -11.31 22.30 6.41
N ASP A 70 -11.22 23.63 6.51
CA ASP A 70 -10.31 24.42 5.68
C ASP A 70 -8.85 24.13 6.09
N VAL A 71 -8.10 23.55 5.17
CA VAL A 71 -6.69 23.15 5.35
C VAL A 71 -5.73 24.04 4.54
N GLY A 72 -6.24 25.11 3.92
CA GLY A 72 -5.49 25.98 3.03
C GLY A 72 -5.41 25.48 1.58
N GLY A 73 -4.92 26.35 0.69
CA GLY A 73 -4.81 26.04 -0.75
C GLY A 73 -6.16 25.94 -1.48
N GLY A 74 -7.23 26.52 -0.92
CA GLY A 74 -8.58 26.43 -1.48
C GLY A 74 -9.21 25.03 -1.35
N PHE A 75 -8.65 24.16 -0.52
CA PHE A 75 -9.10 22.78 -0.33
C PHE A 75 -9.72 22.58 1.06
N GLN A 76 -10.79 21.79 1.11
CA GLN A 76 -11.45 21.39 2.35
C GLN A 76 -11.49 19.88 2.48
N GLY A 77 -11.07 19.35 3.63
CA GLY A 77 -11.01 17.92 3.88
C GLY A 77 -10.45 17.61 5.27
N ILE A 78 -10.26 16.33 5.54
CA ILE A 78 -9.66 15.87 6.80
C ILE A 78 -8.14 16.04 6.72
N GLN A 79 -7.58 16.83 7.64
CA GLN A 79 -6.13 16.91 7.81
C GLN A 79 -5.55 15.54 8.18
N ILE A 80 -4.60 15.04 7.39
CA ILE A 80 -3.93 13.77 7.62
C ILE A 80 -2.64 13.94 8.43
N THR A 81 -2.29 12.93 9.23
CA THR A 81 -1.08 12.92 10.09
C THR A 81 -0.13 11.76 9.79
N SER A 82 -0.36 11.03 8.70
CA SER A 82 0.41 9.86 8.28
C SER A 82 1.80 10.18 7.71
N GLY A 83 2.08 11.43 7.34
CA GLY A 83 3.38 11.85 6.79
C GLY A 83 3.60 11.53 5.30
N PHE A 84 2.57 11.07 4.57
CA PHE A 84 2.71 10.68 3.16
C PHE A 84 3.15 11.83 2.25
N PHE A 85 2.72 13.06 2.51
CA PHE A 85 3.10 14.22 1.68
C PHE A 85 4.60 14.49 1.73
N GLN A 86 5.19 14.44 2.93
CA GLN A 86 6.63 14.59 3.12
C GLN A 86 7.41 13.44 2.47
N LEU A 87 6.88 12.22 2.57
CA LEU A 87 7.45 11.05 1.91
C LEU A 87 7.46 11.19 0.39
N TRP A 88 6.33 11.57 -0.22
CA TRP A 88 6.23 11.78 -1.67
C TRP A 88 7.14 12.89 -2.16
N ARG A 89 7.25 13.98 -1.39
CA ARG A 89 8.18 15.08 -1.68
C ARG A 89 9.62 14.60 -1.64
N ALA A 90 10.00 13.79 -0.65
CA ALA A 90 11.35 13.22 -0.56
C ALA A 90 11.67 12.28 -1.74
N SER A 91 10.64 11.62 -2.30
CA SER A 91 10.75 10.81 -3.51
C SER A 91 10.76 11.63 -4.81
N GLY A 92 10.70 12.96 -4.75
CA GLY A 92 10.71 13.83 -5.93
C GLY A 92 9.40 13.85 -6.72
N ILE A 93 8.29 13.44 -6.11
CA ILE A 93 6.97 13.48 -6.76
C ILE A 93 6.45 14.91 -6.76
N THR A 94 6.13 15.45 -7.93
CA THR A 94 5.72 16.85 -8.11
C THR A 94 4.33 17.02 -8.70
N SER A 95 3.67 15.94 -9.13
CA SER A 95 2.31 16.03 -9.67
C SER A 95 1.42 14.85 -9.32
N GLU A 96 0.11 15.08 -9.33
CA GLU A 96 -0.93 14.08 -9.06
C GLU A 96 -0.88 12.90 -10.06
N LEU A 97 -0.46 13.16 -11.31
CA LEU A 97 -0.32 12.13 -12.34
C LEU A 97 0.69 11.04 -11.95
N GLN A 98 1.78 11.42 -11.29
CA GLN A 98 2.80 10.47 -10.80
C GLN A 98 2.24 9.63 -9.65
N LEU A 99 1.49 10.23 -8.73
CA LEU A 99 0.80 9.49 -7.65
C LEU A 99 -0.21 8.50 -8.22
N HIS A 100 -1.00 8.91 -9.21
CA HIS A 100 -1.98 8.04 -9.87
C HIS A 100 -1.31 6.85 -10.56
N SER A 101 -0.23 7.11 -11.31
CA SER A 101 0.53 6.06 -12.00
C SER A 101 1.15 5.06 -11.00
N THR A 102 1.66 5.57 -9.88
CA THR A 102 2.22 4.75 -8.79
C THR A 102 1.15 3.87 -8.15
N ALA A 103 -0.07 4.41 -7.94
CA ALA A 103 -1.20 3.64 -7.43
C ALA A 103 -1.55 2.47 -8.36
N ILE A 104 -1.66 2.71 -9.67
CA ILE A 104 -1.94 1.64 -10.65
C ILE A 104 -0.84 0.56 -10.62
N GLY A 105 0.43 0.97 -10.58
CA GLY A 105 1.54 0.02 -10.43
C GLY A 105 1.43 -0.83 -9.16
N GLY A 106 1.09 -0.21 -8.02
CA GLY A 106 0.85 -0.90 -6.75
C GLY A 106 -0.29 -1.91 -6.83
N LEU A 107 -1.40 -1.57 -7.51
CA LEU A 107 -2.54 -2.47 -7.69
C LEU A 107 -2.21 -3.67 -8.58
N VAL A 108 -1.46 -3.45 -9.67
CA VAL A 108 -0.98 -4.55 -10.52
C VAL A 108 -0.06 -5.47 -9.73
N LEU A 109 0.87 -4.93 -8.94
CA LEU A 109 1.76 -5.73 -8.10
C LEU A 109 0.99 -6.52 -7.04
N ALA A 110 -0.07 -5.94 -6.45
CA ALA A 110 -0.94 -6.66 -5.53
C ALA A 110 -1.63 -7.86 -6.20
N ALA A 111 -2.13 -7.69 -7.43
CA ALA A 111 -2.72 -8.78 -8.20
C ALA A 111 -1.69 -9.88 -8.51
N LEU A 112 -0.44 -9.51 -8.82
CA LEU A 112 0.65 -10.47 -9.01
C LEU A 112 0.99 -11.23 -7.72
N MET A 113 0.96 -10.56 -6.55
CA MET A 113 1.16 -11.23 -5.26
C MET A 113 0.04 -12.24 -4.96
N LEU A 114 -1.22 -11.88 -5.19
CA LEU A 114 -2.35 -12.82 -5.06
C LEU A 114 -2.17 -14.04 -5.98
N PHE A 115 -1.77 -13.79 -7.23
CA PHE A 115 -1.50 -14.85 -8.19
C PHE A 115 -0.35 -15.76 -7.74
N ALA A 116 0.77 -15.19 -7.28
CA ALA A 116 1.91 -15.94 -6.78
C ALA A 116 1.54 -16.83 -5.58
N GLY A 117 0.75 -16.29 -4.64
CA GLY A 117 0.23 -17.06 -3.49
C GLY A 117 -0.65 -18.23 -3.91
N TRP A 118 -1.57 -18.01 -4.85
CA TRP A 118 -2.39 -19.09 -5.42
C TRP A 118 -1.53 -20.13 -6.15
N PHE A 119 -0.60 -19.67 -6.98
CA PHE A 119 0.23 -20.52 -7.83
C PHE A 119 1.14 -21.42 -6.99
N HIS A 120 1.84 -20.86 -6.00
CA HIS A 120 2.73 -21.60 -5.11
C HIS A 120 2.01 -22.44 -4.05
N TYR A 121 0.69 -22.39 -3.98
CA TYR A 121 -0.10 -23.29 -3.14
C TYR A 121 -0.82 -24.38 -3.94
N HIS A 122 -1.45 -24.05 -5.07
CA HIS A 122 -2.30 -24.96 -5.83
C HIS A 122 -1.66 -25.58 -7.08
N LYS A 123 -0.61 -24.96 -7.64
CA LYS A 123 -0.02 -25.38 -8.92
C LYS A 123 1.42 -25.87 -8.76
N ALA A 124 2.26 -25.12 -8.07
CA ALA A 124 3.68 -25.40 -7.92
C ALA A 124 4.10 -25.27 -6.45
N ALA A 125 3.56 -26.16 -5.61
CA ALA A 125 3.78 -26.13 -4.17
C ALA A 125 5.19 -26.65 -3.80
N PRO A 126 6.07 -25.84 -3.20
CA PRO A 126 7.43 -26.27 -2.86
C PRO A 126 7.48 -27.44 -1.89
N LYS A 127 8.61 -28.14 -1.83
CA LYS A 127 8.87 -29.26 -0.91
C LYS A 127 9.51 -28.76 0.38
N LEU A 128 9.40 -29.52 1.47
CA LEU A 128 9.94 -29.13 2.79
C LEU A 128 11.43 -28.79 2.75
N VAL A 129 12.22 -29.54 1.97
CA VAL A 129 13.67 -29.29 1.81
C VAL A 129 13.98 -27.88 1.28
N TRP A 130 13.13 -27.32 0.41
CA TRP A 130 13.32 -25.96 -0.10
C TRP A 130 13.09 -24.92 1.01
N PHE A 131 12.10 -25.13 1.87
CA PHE A 131 11.83 -24.24 3.01
C PHE A 131 12.91 -24.31 4.09
N GLN A 132 13.59 -25.45 4.21
CA GLN A 132 14.64 -25.69 5.21
C GLN A 132 16.05 -25.32 4.74
N ASP A 133 16.21 -24.90 3.48
CA ASP A 133 17.47 -24.37 2.96
C ASP A 133 17.71 -22.94 3.48
N VAL A 134 18.13 -22.87 4.74
CA VAL A 134 18.35 -21.62 5.47
C VAL A 134 19.54 -20.85 4.94
N GLU A 135 20.56 -21.53 4.42
CA GLU A 135 21.74 -20.89 3.83
C GLU A 135 21.32 -20.13 2.57
N SER A 136 20.60 -20.79 1.65
CA SER A 136 20.05 -20.14 0.48
C SER A 136 19.11 -18.99 0.87
N MET A 137 18.17 -19.21 1.78
CA MET A 137 17.23 -18.17 2.20
C MET A 137 17.94 -16.93 2.78
N LEU A 138 18.95 -17.11 3.64
CA LEU A 138 19.68 -15.99 4.25
C LEU A 138 20.51 -15.26 3.21
N ASN A 139 21.24 -15.99 2.35
CA ASN A 139 22.04 -15.40 1.29
C ASN A 139 21.17 -14.53 0.36
N HIS A 140 20.01 -15.02 -0.06
CA HIS A 140 19.10 -14.27 -0.95
C HIS A 140 18.35 -13.12 -0.27
N ARG A 141 18.27 -13.07 1.06
CA ARG A 141 17.58 -12.00 1.78
C ARG A 141 18.52 -10.90 2.30
N LEU A 142 19.78 -11.23 2.53
CA LEU A 142 20.76 -10.30 3.12
C LEU A 142 21.71 -9.68 2.09
N ALA A 143 22.04 -10.41 1.03
CA ALA A 143 22.89 -9.90 -0.06
C ALA A 143 22.10 -8.99 -1.00
#